data_AF-A0A9X9X3E9-F1
#
_entry.id   AF-A0A9X9X3E9-F1
#
_cell.length_a   1.000
_cell.length_b   1.000
_cell.length_c   1.000
_cell.angle_alpha   90.00
_cell.angle_beta   90.00
_cell.angle_gamma   90.00
#
_symmetry.space_group_name_H-M   'P 1'
#
loop_
_entity.id
_entity.type
_entity.pdbx_description
1 polymer ?
#
loop_
_entity_poly.entity_id
_entity_poly.type
_entity_poly.pdbx_seq_one_letter_code
_entity_poly.pdbx_strand_id
1 'polypeptide(L)'
;MRRGFAQFRESCVYCHGAPGVDSVDWAQGITPEPPFLPDTLRGRSPADLFWIVRNGIKMTAMPSFGRHLDDQVIWGIVGFIRQLPDMSAETYARLAREAEERGQAPATTGN
;
A
#
# COMPACT_ATOMS: atom_id res chain seq x y z
N MET A 1 -3.93 -11.31 0.55
CA MET A 1 -4.65 -10.03 0.69
C MET A 1 -4.31 -9.33 2.01
N ARG A 2 -4.59 -9.90 3.20
CA ARG A 2 -4.34 -9.27 4.51
C ARG A 2 -2.92 -8.71 4.73
N ARG A 3 -1.89 -9.53 4.53
CA ARG A 3 -0.48 -9.10 4.67
C ARG A 3 -0.10 -7.97 3.71
N GLY A 4 -0.65 -7.97 2.49
CA GLY A 4 -0.46 -6.91 1.50
C GLY A 4 -1.13 -5.59 1.88
N PHE A 5 -2.34 -5.65 2.44
CA PHE A 5 -3.04 -4.49 2.98
C PHE A 5 -2.28 -3.84 4.15
N ALA A 6 -1.82 -4.65 5.10
CA ALA A 6 -1.03 -4.18 6.24
C ALA A 6 0.23 -3.45 5.76
N GLN A 7 1.00 -4.07 4.86
CA GLN A 7 2.21 -3.44 4.31
C GLN A 7 1.91 -2.16 3.51
N PHE A 8 0.83 -2.15 2.74
CA PHE A 8 0.40 -0.94 2.03
C PHE A 8 0.12 0.22 2.99
N ARG A 9 -0.56 -0.04 4.12
CA ARG A 9 -0.82 0.97 5.16
C ARG A 9 0.45 1.43 5.86
N GLU A 10 1.41 0.54 6.05
CA GLU A 10 2.67 0.86 6.75
C GLU A 10 3.65 1.64 5.89
N SER A 11 3.52 1.63 4.56
CA SER A 11 4.59 2.16 3.69
C SER A 11 4.12 2.97 2.49
N CYS A 12 2.96 2.66 1.91
CA CYS A 12 2.53 3.24 0.64
C CYS A 12 1.53 4.38 0.83
N VAL A 13 0.59 4.21 1.77
CA VAL A 13 -0.54 5.14 1.96
C VAL A 13 -0.10 6.57 2.31
N TYR A 14 1.04 6.73 2.99
CA TYR A 14 1.54 8.05 3.37
C TYR A 14 1.77 8.93 2.15
N CYS A 15 2.41 8.40 1.11
CA CYS A 15 2.69 9.16 -0.11
C CYS A 15 1.53 9.11 -1.12
N HIS A 16 0.87 7.96 -1.25
CA HIS A 16 -0.10 7.72 -2.33
C HIS A 16 -1.56 7.91 -1.94
N GLY A 17 -1.86 8.08 -0.65
CA GLY A 17 -3.21 8.02 -0.13
C GLY A 17 -3.88 6.67 -0.36
N ALA A 18 -5.20 6.65 -0.21
CA ALA A 18 -6.09 5.55 -0.53
C ALA A 18 -7.53 6.08 -0.76
N PRO A 19 -8.48 5.27 -1.25
CA PRO A 19 -9.87 5.70 -1.33
C PRO A 19 -10.39 6.25 0.01
N GLY A 20 -10.73 7.54 0.04
CA GLY A 20 -11.17 8.25 1.24
C GLY A 20 -10.08 8.58 2.26
N VAL A 21 -8.81 8.47 1.89
CA VAL A 21 -7.65 8.81 2.73
C VAL A 21 -6.66 9.62 1.91
N ASP A 22 -6.45 10.86 2.30
CA ASP A 22 -5.46 11.72 1.67
C ASP A 22 -4.03 11.28 2.03
N SER A 23 -3.09 11.56 1.12
CA SER A 23 -1.66 11.49 1.45
C SER A 23 -1.34 12.53 2.52
N VAL A 24 -0.30 12.27 3.31
CA VAL A 24 0.15 13.21 4.34
C VAL A 24 0.70 14.52 3.73
N ASP A 25 0.59 15.63 4.46
CA ASP A 25 0.95 16.96 3.96
C ASP A 25 2.37 17.05 3.40
N TRP A 26 3.35 16.37 4.02
CA TRP A 26 4.74 16.41 3.53
C TRP A 26 4.92 15.69 2.19
N ALA A 27 4.04 14.75 1.82
CA ALA A 27 4.10 14.07 0.52
C ALA A 27 3.81 15.04 -0.64
N GLN A 28 3.10 16.15 -0.38
CA GLN A 28 2.83 17.22 -1.35
C GLN A 28 4.11 17.95 -1.79
N GLY A 29 5.19 17.86 -1.00
CA GLY A 29 6.50 18.44 -1.33
C GLY A 29 7.39 17.54 -2.19
N ILE A 30 6.98 16.32 -2.50
CA ILE A 30 7.79 15.37 -3.28
C ILE A 30 7.71 15.72 -4.77
N THR A 31 8.86 15.72 -5.45
CA THR A 31 8.94 15.89 -6.91
C THR A 31 9.57 14.64 -7.56
N PRO A 32 8.94 14.05 -8.59
CA PRO A 32 7.58 14.31 -9.05
C PRO A 32 6.53 13.94 -8.00
N GLU A 33 5.34 14.54 -8.07
CA GLU A 33 4.23 14.27 -7.15
C GLU A 33 3.88 12.77 -7.17
N PRO A 34 3.74 12.11 -6.01
CA PRO A 34 3.28 10.73 -5.95
C PRO A 34 1.86 10.64 -6.51
N PRO A 35 1.60 9.77 -7.51
CA PRO A 35 0.26 9.67 -8.08
C PRO A 35 -0.71 9.03 -7.09
N PHE A 36 -1.99 9.40 -7.18
CA PHE A 36 -3.06 8.59 -6.62
C PHE A 36 -3.12 7.26 -7.37
N LEU A 37 -2.82 6.15 -6.68
CA LEU A 37 -2.63 4.85 -7.34
C LEU A 37 -3.84 4.37 -8.15
N PRO A 38 -5.10 4.47 -7.66
CA PRO A 38 -6.28 4.08 -8.44
C PRO A 38 -6.30 4.57 -9.90
N ASP A 39 -5.77 5.76 -10.15
CA ASP A 39 -5.80 6.41 -11.47
C ASP A 39 -4.72 5.87 -12.42
N THR A 40 -3.66 5.24 -11.88
CA THR A 40 -2.46 4.85 -12.64
C THR A 40 -2.28 3.34 -12.81
N LEU A 41 -3.09 2.54 -12.11
CA LEU A 41 -2.95 1.09 -12.07
C LEU A 41 -3.67 0.37 -13.21
N ARG A 42 -4.71 0.98 -13.82
CA ARG A 42 -5.44 0.35 -14.93
C ARG A 42 -4.49 0.11 -16.12
N GLY A 43 -4.50 -1.13 -16.63
CA GLY A 43 -3.65 -1.53 -17.76
C GLY A 43 -2.21 -1.94 -17.40
N ARG A 44 -1.76 -1.82 -16.15
CA ARG A 44 -0.43 -2.30 -15.73
C ARG A 44 -0.44 -3.80 -15.43
N SER A 45 0.60 -4.51 -15.87
CA SER A 45 0.74 -5.93 -15.53
C SER A 45 1.17 -6.11 -14.06
N PRO A 46 0.83 -7.23 -13.41
CA PRO A 46 1.30 -7.52 -12.06
C PRO A 46 2.83 -7.57 -11.95
N ALA A 47 3.50 -8.03 -13.01
CA ALA A 47 4.96 -8.08 -13.07
C ALA A 47 5.58 -6.66 -13.09
N ASP A 48 4.98 -5.73 -13.84
CA ASP A 48 5.45 -4.33 -13.86
C ASP A 48 5.27 -3.68 -12.48
N LEU A 49 4.12 -3.89 -11.85
CA LEU A 49 3.86 -3.38 -10.50
C LEU A 49 4.83 -3.97 -9.47
N PHE A 50 5.10 -5.27 -9.55
CA PHE A 50 6.11 -5.93 -8.72
C PHE A 50 7.48 -5.30 -8.92
N TRP A 51 7.90 -5.10 -10.18
CA TRP A 51 9.19 -4.51 -10.49
C TRP A 51 9.31 -3.08 -9.95
N ILE A 52 8.27 -2.26 -10.11
CA ILE A 52 8.23 -0.89 -9.60
C ILE A 52 8.32 -0.87 -8.07
N VAL A 53 7.49 -1.66 -7.37
CA VAL A 53 7.52 -1.69 -5.88
C VAL A 53 8.86 -2.22 -5.38
N ARG A 54 9.38 -3.27 -6.00
CA ARG A 54 10.65 -3.87 -5.57
C ARG A 54 11.83 -2.91 -5.75
N ASN A 55 11.91 -2.22 -6.88
CA ASN A 55 13.09 -1.43 -7.25
C ASN A 55 12.96 0.07 -6.93
N GLY A 56 11.75 0.55 -6.66
CA GLY A 56 11.46 1.99 -6.59
C GLY A 56 11.59 2.65 -7.96
N ILE A 57 11.57 3.98 -7.97
CA ILE A 57 11.75 4.77 -9.20
C ILE A 57 12.94 5.70 -9.01
N LYS A 58 13.98 5.51 -9.84
CA LYS A 58 15.20 6.32 -9.81
C LYS A 58 14.88 7.80 -10.03
N MET A 59 15.60 8.68 -9.32
CA MET A 59 15.39 10.14 -9.34
C MET A 59 14.02 10.59 -8.83
N THR A 60 13.39 9.79 -7.96
CA THR A 60 12.15 10.15 -7.23
C THR A 60 12.32 9.80 -5.75
N ALA A 61 11.38 10.23 -4.91
CA ALA A 61 11.33 9.79 -3.51
C ALA A 61 10.79 8.36 -3.32
N MET A 62 10.36 7.66 -4.38
CA MET A 62 9.84 6.30 -4.28
C MET A 62 10.98 5.30 -3.98
N PRO A 63 11.03 4.72 -2.77
CA PRO A 63 12.15 3.88 -2.35
C PRO A 63 12.09 2.47 -2.96
N SER A 64 13.23 1.78 -2.97
CA SER A 64 13.28 0.35 -3.27
C SER A 64 12.88 -0.47 -2.06
N PHE A 65 11.73 -1.15 -2.13
CA PHE A 65 11.28 -2.02 -1.04
C PHE A 65 11.94 -3.40 -1.04
N GLY A 66 12.50 -3.84 -2.16
CA GLY A 66 13.17 -5.15 -2.29
C GLY A 66 14.43 -5.32 -1.45
N ARG A 67 14.92 -4.24 -0.82
CA ARG A 67 16.01 -4.32 0.18
C ARG A 67 15.53 -4.64 1.59
N HIS A 68 14.23 -4.46 1.86
CA HIS A 68 13.65 -4.54 3.19
C HIS A 68 12.51 -5.56 3.30
N LEU A 69 11.83 -5.84 2.18
CA LEU A 69 10.68 -6.75 2.12
C LEU A 69 11.02 -7.98 1.28
N ASP A 70 10.52 -9.13 1.72
CA ASP A 70 10.57 -10.36 0.94
C ASP A 70 9.65 -10.26 -0.30
N ASP A 71 9.97 -11.02 -1.37
CA ASP A 71 9.20 -10.97 -2.61
C ASP A 71 7.72 -11.39 -2.39
N GLN A 72 7.43 -12.24 -1.40
CA GLN A 72 6.07 -12.66 -1.08
C GLN A 72 5.22 -11.51 -0.50
N VAL A 73 5.81 -10.64 0.30
CA VAL A 73 5.21 -9.41 0.81
C VAL A 73 4.95 -8.46 -0.34
N ILE A 74 5.93 -8.27 -1.24
CA ILE A 74 5.78 -7.40 -2.41
C ILE A 74 4.65 -7.91 -3.31
N TRP A 75 4.57 -9.21 -3.58
CA TRP A 75 3.43 -9.79 -4.28
C TRP A 75 2.11 -9.59 -3.53
N GLY A 76 2.13 -9.63 -2.20
CA GLY A 76 1.01 -9.25 -1.35
C GLY A 76 0.56 -7.81 -1.58
N ILE A 77 1.48 -6.85 -1.63
CA ILE A 77 1.22 -5.44 -1.94
C ILE A 77 0.61 -5.34 -3.34
N VAL A 78 1.23 -5.95 -4.36
CA VAL A 78 0.72 -5.95 -5.75
C VAL A 78 -0.71 -6.49 -5.82
N GLY A 79 -0.97 -7.60 -5.13
CA GLY A 79 -2.31 -8.20 -5.05
C GLY A 79 -3.34 -7.28 -4.41
N PHE A 80 -2.93 -6.47 -3.41
CA PHE A 80 -3.80 -5.49 -2.78
C PHE A 80 -4.02 -4.24 -3.63
N ILE A 81 -2.95 -3.59 -4.11
CA ILE A 81 -3.06 -2.30 -4.82
C ILE A 81 -3.89 -2.44 -6.09
N ARG A 82 -3.87 -3.60 -6.76
CA ARG A 82 -4.69 -3.88 -7.94
C ARG A 82 -6.21 -3.82 -7.69
N GLN A 83 -6.65 -3.90 -6.44
CA GLN A 83 -8.06 -3.75 -6.08
C GLN A 83 -8.47 -2.29 -5.86
N LEU A 84 -7.50 -1.39 -5.64
CA LEU A 84 -7.77 0.01 -5.33
C LEU A 84 -8.59 0.76 -6.39
N PRO A 85 -8.39 0.55 -7.71
CA PRO A 85 -9.19 1.23 -8.74
C PRO A 85 -10.71 1.00 -8.63
N ASP A 86 -11.13 -0.13 -8.04
CA ASP A 86 -12.53 -0.52 -7.91
C ASP A 86 -12.99 -0.52 -6.45
N MET A 87 -12.15 -0.03 -5.51
CA MET A 87 -12.43 -0.02 -4.08
C MET A 87 -13.08 1.30 -3.66
N SER A 88 -14.23 1.22 -3.00
CA SER A 88 -14.86 2.38 -2.38
C SER A 88 -14.14 2.82 -1.10
N ALA A 89 -14.27 4.10 -0.75
CA ALA A 89 -13.79 4.63 0.53
C ALA A 89 -14.35 3.86 1.74
N GLU A 90 -15.65 3.48 1.68
CA GLU A 90 -16.28 2.68 2.73
C GLU A 90 -15.63 1.29 2.87
N THR A 91 -15.31 0.64 1.75
CA THR A 91 -14.64 -0.66 1.74
C THR A 91 -13.25 -0.56 2.33
N TYR A 92 -12.47 0.45 1.93
CA TYR A 92 -11.13 0.68 2.47
C TYR A 92 -11.18 0.95 3.98
N ALA A 93 -12.10 1.82 4.42
CA ALA A 93 -12.29 2.14 5.85
C ALA A 93 -12.69 0.91 6.67
N ARG A 94 -13.54 0.02 6.13
CA ARG A 94 -13.87 -1.25 6.79
C ARG A 94 -12.65 -2.15 6.94
N LEU A 95 -11.85 -2.33 5.89
CA LEU A 95 -10.61 -3.12 5.96
C LEU A 95 -9.63 -2.55 7.00
N ALA A 96 -9.55 -1.22 7.11
CA ALA A 96 -8.70 -0.53 8.08
C ALA A 96 -9.12 -0.81 9.52
N ARG A 97 -10.41 -0.65 9.84
CA ARG A 97 -10.98 -0.96 11.16
C ARG A 97 -10.77 -2.42 11.54
N GLU A 98 -11.09 -3.34 10.62
CA GLU A 98 -10.90 -4.77 10.88
C GLU A 98 -9.42 -5.12 11.14
N ALA A 99 -8.45 -4.41 10.53
CA ALA A 99 -7.04 -4.63 10.79
C ALA A 99 -6.61 -4.11 12.17
N GLU A 100 -7.13 -2.97 12.60
CA GLU A 100 -6.88 -2.40 13.94
C GLU A 100 -7.46 -3.27 15.04
N GLU A 101 -8.71 -3.69 14.92
CA GLU A 101 -9.37 -4.60 15.87
C GLU A 101 -8.60 -5.91 16.04
N ARG A 102 -8.02 -6.43 14.96
CA ARG A 102 -7.17 -7.64 14.99
C ARG A 102 -5.80 -7.38 15.63
N GLY A 103 -5.25 -6.18 15.50
CA GLY A 103 -4.02 -5.77 16.19
C GLY A 103 -4.21 -5.53 17.69
N GLN A 104 -5.44 -5.19 18.11
CA GLN A 104 -5.84 -5.00 19.50
C GLN A 104 -6.33 -6.27 20.20
N ALA A 105 -6.49 -7.39 19.49
CA ALA A 105 -6.90 -8.65 20.09
C ALA A 105 -5.88 -9.09 21.15
N PRO A 106 -6.30 -9.40 22.40
CA PRO A 106 -5.37 -9.74 23.46
C PRO A 106 -4.56 -10.97 23.04
N ALA A 107 -3.23 -10.89 23.18
CA ALA A 107 -2.38 -12.06 23.12
C ALA A 107 -2.93 -13.06 24.12
N THR A 108 -3.48 -14.19 23.64
CA THR A 108 -4.03 -15.23 24.49
C THR A 108 -2.95 -15.64 25.50
N THR A 109 -3.15 -15.25 26.75
CA THR A 109 -2.35 -15.72 27.88
C THR A 109 -2.52 -17.23 27.95
N GLY A 110 -1.52 -17.96 27.45
CA GLY A 110 -1.41 -19.40 27.68
C GLY A 110 -1.11 -19.63 29.16
N ASN A 111 -1.93 -20.47 29.79
CA ASN A 111 -1.70 -21.03 31.12
C ASN A 111 -1.02 -22.39 30.95
#